data_AF-A0A1V4KE93-F1
#
_entry.id   AF-A0A1V4KE93-F1
#
_cell.length_a   1.000
_cell.length_b   1.000
_cell.length_c   1.000
_cell.angle_alpha   90.00
_cell.angle_beta   90.00
_cell.angle_gamma   90.00
#
_symmetry.space_group_name_H-M   'P 1'
#
loop_
_entity.id
_entity.type
_entity.pdbx_description
1 polymer ?
#
loop_
_entity_poly.entity_id
_entity_poly.type
_entity_poly.pdbx_seq_one_letter_code
_entity_poly.pdbx_strand_id
1 'polypeptide(L)'
;MGKLCSPVAQDEIWKRNIETELEAAKRWSHKWGFLKTPLEELIEDEKKENTKPKIELPEHLQVRPVTPVEKYIKVMPSPPVPKTTQGFIGWRSAVPGLELERGYQILSCKSAFFKDLKWPREPSD
;
A
#
# COMPACT_ATOMS: atom_id res chain seq x y z
N MET A 1 -34.10 22.34 -0.53
CA MET A 1 -34.80 21.83 0.67
C MET A 1 -34.71 20.32 0.65
N GLY A 2 -33.80 19.72 1.43
CA GLY A 2 -33.68 18.27 1.51
C GLY A 2 -34.85 17.71 2.32
N LYS A 3 -35.61 16.77 1.76
CA LYS A 3 -36.65 16.04 2.50
C LYS A 3 -35.98 15.35 3.69
N LEU A 4 -36.26 15.81 4.90
CA LEU A 4 -36.06 15.02 6.11
C LEU A 4 -36.90 13.75 5.96
N CYS A 5 -36.23 12.59 5.92
CA CYS A 5 -36.91 11.30 5.87
C CYS A 5 -37.86 11.22 7.08
N SER A 6 -39.09 10.70 6.88
CA SER A 6 -40.01 10.53 8.00
C SER A 6 -39.41 9.57 9.04
N PRO A 7 -39.78 9.66 10.32
CA PRO A 7 -39.27 8.75 11.36
C PRO A 7 -39.52 7.27 11.02
N VAL A 8 -40.65 6.99 10.35
CA VAL A 8 -40.99 5.66 9.83
C VAL A 8 -40.00 5.23 8.74
N ALA A 9 -39.60 6.12 7.85
CA ALA A 9 -38.62 5.80 6.82
C ALA A 9 -37.21 5.57 7.41
N GLN A 10 -36.85 6.28 8.49
CA GLN A 10 -35.60 6.04 9.22
C GLN A 10 -35.58 4.66 9.90
N ASP A 11 -36.69 4.28 10.54
CA ASP A 11 -36.84 2.96 11.18
C ASP A 11 -36.74 1.82 10.15
N GLU A 12 -37.38 1.95 8.99
CA GLU A 12 -37.30 0.96 7.91
C GLU A 12 -35.89 0.84 7.29
N ILE A 13 -35.15 1.95 7.19
CA ILE A 13 -33.74 1.93 6.77
C ILE A 13 -32.90 1.19 7.80
N TRP A 14 -33.12 1.45 9.09
CA TRP A 14 -32.38 0.80 10.16
C TRP A 14 -32.63 -0.70 10.19
N LYS A 15 -33.89 -1.15 10.07
CA LYS A 15 -34.23 -2.58 9.96
C LYS A 15 -33.51 -3.25 8.79
N ARG A 16 -33.53 -2.62 7.61
CA ARG A 16 -32.85 -3.15 6.43
C ARG A 16 -31.34 -3.29 6.64
N ASN A 17 -30.70 -2.31 7.28
CA ASN A 17 -29.27 -2.37 7.58
C ASN A 17 -28.96 -3.57 8.49
N ILE A 18 -29.73 -3.76 9.57
CA ILE A 18 -29.56 -4.89 10.49
C ILE A 18 -29.73 -6.24 9.75
N GLU A 19 -30.72 -6.36 8.88
CA GLU A 19 -30.91 -7.56 8.05
C GLU A 19 -29.71 -7.81 7.12
N THR A 20 -29.20 -6.78 6.48
CA THR A 20 -28.04 -6.90 5.58
C THR A 20 -26.76 -7.25 6.32
N GLU A 21 -26.55 -6.70 7.51
CA GLU A 21 -25.41 -7.03 8.37
C GLU A 21 -25.46 -8.49 8.82
N LEU A 22 -26.64 -8.96 9.20
CA LEU A 22 -26.84 -10.34 9.62
C LEU A 22 -26.61 -11.33 8.46
N GLU A 23 -27.10 -11.02 7.26
CA GLU A 23 -26.81 -11.82 6.06
C GLU A 23 -25.34 -11.76 5.65
N ALA A 24 -24.70 -10.60 5.77
CA ALA A 24 -23.27 -10.45 5.53
C ALA A 24 -22.45 -11.30 6.51
N ALA A 25 -22.81 -11.30 7.80
CA ALA A 25 -22.15 -12.11 8.83
C ALA A 25 -22.28 -13.61 8.56
N LYS A 26 -23.47 -14.09 8.15
CA LYS A 26 -23.67 -15.48 7.74
C LYS A 26 -22.83 -15.85 6.53
N ARG A 27 -22.81 -15.00 5.51
CA ARG A 27 -22.06 -15.23 4.25
C ARG A 27 -20.55 -15.01 4.40
N TRP A 28 -20.11 -14.35 5.47
CA TRP A 28 -18.72 -14.00 5.71
C TRP A 28 -17.84 -15.26 5.76
N SER A 29 -18.26 -16.30 6.50
CA SER A 29 -17.47 -17.53 6.61
C SER A 29 -17.34 -18.27 5.28
N HIS A 30 -18.31 -18.16 4.38
CA HIS A 30 -18.23 -18.80 3.06
C HIS A 30 -17.33 -18.02 2.10
N LYS A 31 -17.44 -16.68 2.09
CA LYS A 31 -16.61 -15.83 1.21
C LYS A 31 -15.17 -15.69 1.70
N TRP A 32 -14.98 -15.60 3.02
CA TRP A 32 -13.71 -15.22 3.65
C TRP A 32 -13.18 -16.29 4.61
N GLY A 33 -13.77 -17.49 4.62
CA GLY A 33 -13.33 -18.60 5.47
C GLY A 33 -11.87 -19.01 5.22
N PHE A 34 -11.36 -18.79 4.01
CA PHE A 34 -9.96 -19.01 3.63
C PHE A 34 -8.98 -18.08 4.37
N LEU A 35 -9.43 -16.99 5.00
CA LEU A 35 -8.58 -16.17 5.87
C LEU A 35 -8.28 -16.84 7.21
N LYS A 36 -9.04 -17.88 7.57
CA LYS A 36 -8.82 -18.69 8.77
C LYS A 36 -7.95 -19.92 8.50
N THR A 37 -7.80 -20.32 7.23
CA THR A 37 -6.96 -21.48 6.89
C THR A 37 -5.49 -21.12 7.05
N PRO A 38 -4.69 -22.00 7.67
CA PRO A 38 -3.26 -21.79 7.82
C PRO A 38 -2.57 -21.75 6.45
N LEU A 39 -1.51 -20.95 6.34
CA LEU A 39 -0.78 -20.72 5.10
C LEU A 39 -0.21 -22.03 4.52
N GLU A 40 0.13 -22.98 5.39
CA GLU A 40 0.69 -24.27 5.05
C GLU A 40 -0.26 -25.10 4.17
N GLU A 41 -1.56 -25.14 4.51
CA GLU A 41 -2.58 -25.86 3.74
C GLU A 41 -2.81 -25.22 2.37
N LEU A 42 -2.69 -23.90 2.26
CA LEU A 42 -2.84 -23.18 0.99
C LEU A 42 -1.66 -23.43 0.03
N ILE A 43 -0.46 -23.62 0.57
CA ILE A 43 0.76 -23.84 -0.21
C ILE A 43 0.92 -25.31 -0.60
N GLU A 44 0.37 -26.26 0.17
CA GLU A 44 0.47 -27.69 -0.12
C GLU A 44 -0.10 -28.08 -1.49
N ASP A 45 -1.20 -27.45 -1.91
CA ASP A 45 -1.79 -27.72 -3.22
C ASP A 45 -0.96 -27.12 -4.38
N GLU A 46 -0.27 -25.99 -4.15
CA GLU A 46 0.65 -25.39 -5.13
C GLU A 46 1.97 -26.18 -5.24
N LYS A 47 2.46 -26.75 -4.12
CA LYS A 47 3.66 -27.60 -4.09
C LYS A 47 3.49 -28.89 -4.90
N LYS A 48 2.29 -29.45 -4.97
CA LYS A 48 2.02 -30.67 -5.77
C LYS A 48 2.18 -30.45 -7.28
N GLU A 49 2.07 -29.21 -7.77
CA GLU A 49 2.29 -28.89 -9.21
C GLU A 49 3.77 -28.69 -9.59
N ASN A 50 4.68 -28.59 -8.62
CA ASN A 50 6.10 -28.31 -8.85
C ASN A 50 6.92 -29.53 -9.33
N THR A 51 6.27 -30.66 -9.63
CA THR A 51 6.86 -31.83 -10.30
C THR A 51 7.01 -31.65 -11.82
N LYS A 52 6.98 -30.42 -12.34
CA LYS A 52 7.36 -30.14 -13.72
C LYS A 52 8.89 -30.26 -13.82
N PRO A 53 9.44 -31.08 -14.74
CA PRO A 53 10.89 -31.18 -14.90
C PRO A 53 11.46 -29.79 -15.21
N LYS A 54 12.57 -29.43 -14.56
CA LYS A 54 13.32 -28.20 -14.87
C LYS A 54 13.74 -28.28 -16.34
N ILE A 55 13.01 -27.60 -17.21
CA ILE A 55 13.39 -27.44 -18.61
C ILE A 55 14.67 -26.59 -18.60
N GLU A 56 15.80 -27.19 -18.98
CA GLU A 56 17.04 -26.45 -19.17
C GLU A 56 16.82 -25.45 -20.31
N LEU A 57 16.93 -24.15 -20.01
CA LEU A 57 16.67 -23.09 -20.97
C LEU A 57 17.75 -23.15 -22.07
N PRO A 58 17.37 -23.41 -23.34
CA PRO A 58 18.31 -23.47 -24.45
C PRO A 58 19.19 -22.23 -24.54
N GLU A 59 20.46 -22.40 -24.89
CA GLU A 59 21.48 -21.34 -24.88
C GLU A 59 21.12 -20.10 -25.72
N HIS A 60 20.40 -20.30 -26.83
CA HIS A 60 19.94 -19.21 -27.69
C HIS A 60 18.77 -18.40 -27.12
N LEU A 61 18.08 -18.93 -26.10
CA LEU A 61 17.04 -18.24 -25.33
C LEU A 61 17.60 -17.63 -24.04
N GLN A 62 18.85 -17.92 -23.69
CA GLN A 62 19.51 -17.29 -22.54
C GLN A 62 19.81 -15.83 -22.88
N VAL A 63 19.17 -14.93 -22.15
CA VAL A 63 19.44 -13.49 -22.26
C VAL A 63 20.87 -13.26 -21.81
N ARG A 64 21.73 -12.80 -22.73
CA ARG A 64 23.06 -12.35 -22.37
C ARG A 64 22.91 -11.22 -21.34
N PRO A 65 23.69 -11.23 -20.24
CA PRO A 65 23.65 -10.12 -19.31
C PRO A 65 23.92 -8.83 -20.10
N VAL A 66 22.97 -7.90 -20.01
CA VAL A 66 23.15 -6.56 -20.55
C VAL A 66 24.47 -6.04 -19.99
N THR A 67 25.31 -5.49 -20.87
CA THR A 67 26.61 -4.89 -20.57
C THR A 67 26.77 -4.44 -19.12
N PRO A 68 27.91 -4.72 -18.46
CA PRO A 68 28.07 -4.47 -17.03
C PRO A 68 27.57 -3.08 -16.68
N VAL A 69 26.61 -3.03 -15.76
CA VAL A 69 25.94 -1.81 -15.31
C VAL A 69 26.95 -0.75 -14.90
N GLU A 70 28.10 -1.18 -14.37
CA GLU A 70 29.29 -0.38 -14.05
C GLU A 70 29.78 0.53 -15.18
N LYS A 71 29.59 0.16 -16.45
CA LYS A 71 29.98 0.99 -17.61
C LYS A 71 29.12 2.25 -17.73
N TYR A 72 27.88 2.20 -17.28
CA TYR A 72 26.90 3.29 -17.43
C TYR A 72 26.47 3.92 -16.10
N ILE A 73 26.57 3.18 -14.99
CA ILE A 73 26.26 3.65 -13.64
C ILE A 73 27.58 3.91 -12.90
N LYS A 74 27.97 5.18 -12.86
CA LYS A 74 29.08 5.64 -12.02
C LYS A 74 28.56 5.94 -10.62
N VAL A 75 28.86 5.07 -9.67
CA VAL A 75 28.50 5.28 -8.26
C VAL A 75 29.54 6.21 -7.62
N MET A 76 29.12 7.42 -7.27
CA MET A 76 29.95 8.38 -6.55
C MET A 76 29.96 8.07 -5.04
N PRO A 77 31.00 8.48 -4.30
CA PRO A 77 31.06 8.26 -2.85
C PRO A 77 29.89 8.97 -2.14
N SER A 78 29.47 8.39 -1.01
CA SER A 78 28.42 8.98 -0.18
C SER A 78 28.92 10.24 0.55
N PRO A 79 28.01 11.17 0.89
CA PRO A 79 28.35 12.30 1.74
C PRO A 79 28.90 11.85 3.12
N PRO A 80 29.50 12.75 3.91
CA PRO A 80 29.97 12.42 5.25
C PRO A 80 28.81 12.12 6.21
N VAL A 81 28.97 11.08 7.02
CA VAL A 81 27.97 10.66 8.01
C VAL A 81 27.84 11.70 9.13
N PRO A 82 26.62 12.14 9.48
CA PRO A 82 26.40 13.07 10.58
C PRO A 82 26.88 12.51 11.92
N LYS A 83 27.41 13.38 12.78
CA LYS A 83 27.84 12.99 14.15
C LYS A 83 26.68 12.79 15.11
N THR A 84 25.50 13.36 14.81
CA THR A 84 24.33 13.34 15.67
C THR A 84 23.29 12.36 15.15
N THR A 85 22.59 11.68 16.06
CA THR A 85 21.52 10.73 15.74
C THR A 85 20.32 11.41 15.08
N GLN A 86 20.00 12.65 15.46
CA GLN A 86 18.97 13.45 14.79
C GLN A 86 19.35 13.76 13.34
N GLY A 87 20.64 14.03 13.09
CA GLY A 87 21.17 14.29 11.76
C GLY A 87 21.09 13.08 10.84
N PHE A 88 20.99 11.86 11.36
CA PHE A 88 20.92 10.63 10.56
C PHE A 88 19.62 10.47 9.77
N ILE A 89 18.56 11.21 10.09
CA ILE A 89 17.31 11.10 9.36
C ILE A 89 17.43 11.91 8.07
N GLY A 90 17.37 11.22 6.92
CA GLY A 90 17.33 11.87 5.61
C GLY A 90 18.63 12.54 5.15
N TRP A 91 19.75 12.36 5.86
CA TRP A 91 21.01 13.08 5.58
C TRP A 91 21.56 12.95 4.16
N ARG A 92 21.38 11.79 3.53
CA ARG A 92 21.79 11.55 2.14
C ARG A 92 20.98 12.40 1.17
N SER A 93 19.68 12.49 1.44
CA SER A 93 18.69 13.18 0.59
C SER A 93 18.59 14.67 0.88
N ALA A 94 19.19 15.14 1.98
CA ALA A 94 19.29 16.55 2.33
C ALA A 94 20.42 17.28 1.58
N VAL A 95 21.26 16.55 0.85
CA VAL A 95 22.35 17.14 0.04
C VAL A 95 21.78 17.57 -1.32
N PRO A 96 21.98 18.83 -1.75
CA PRO A 96 21.53 19.30 -3.05
C PRO A 96 22.02 18.38 -4.18
N GLY A 97 21.09 17.92 -5.02
CA GLY A 97 21.38 17.00 -6.13
C GLY A 97 21.36 15.51 -5.78
N LEU A 98 21.24 15.14 -4.50
CA LEU A 98 20.95 13.77 -4.03
C LEU A 98 19.52 13.64 -3.47
N GLU A 99 18.68 14.64 -3.73
CA GLU A 99 17.27 14.67 -3.35
C GLU A 99 16.52 13.50 -4.00
N LEU A 100 15.78 12.75 -3.19
CA LEU A 100 14.96 11.63 -3.67
C LEU A 100 13.70 12.10 -4.39
N GLU A 101 13.24 13.27 -4.01
CA GLU A 101 11.93 13.78 -4.33
C GLU A 101 12.07 14.83 -5.44
N ARG A 102 11.16 14.83 -6.41
CA ARG A 102 11.20 15.75 -7.57
C ARG A 102 9.87 16.49 -7.69
N GLY A 103 9.93 17.80 -7.88
CA GLY A 103 8.76 18.62 -8.22
C GLY A 103 7.83 18.97 -7.05
N TYR A 104 8.32 18.93 -5.82
CA TYR A 104 7.57 19.30 -4.62
C TYR A 104 8.28 20.47 -3.93
N GLN A 105 7.53 21.49 -3.54
CA GLN A 105 7.96 22.46 -2.52
C GLN A 105 7.53 21.89 -1.18
N ILE A 106 8.44 21.86 -0.19
CA ILE A 106 8.09 21.49 1.18
C ILE A 106 7.11 22.56 1.70
N LEU A 107 5.81 22.28 1.57
CA LEU A 107 4.76 23.07 2.18
C LEU A 107 4.77 22.74 3.67
N SER A 108 5.12 23.75 4.46
CA SER A 108 5.27 23.78 5.91
C SER A 108 4.47 22.76 6.76
N CYS A 109 5.11 22.32 7.84
CA CYS A 109 4.71 21.30 8.80
C CYS A 109 3.26 21.40 9.33
N LYS A 110 2.60 20.25 9.40
CA LYS A 110 1.46 19.91 10.30
C LYS A 110 0.41 21.01 10.49
N SER A 111 -0.11 21.61 9.41
CA SER A 111 -1.39 22.37 9.44
C SER A 111 -1.77 22.96 8.10
N ALA A 112 -0.82 23.12 7.17
CA ALA A 112 -1.09 23.69 5.85
C ALA A 112 -2.12 22.86 5.07
N PHE A 113 -1.95 21.52 5.07
CA PHE A 113 -2.83 20.61 4.32
C PHE A 113 -4.30 20.65 4.77
N PHE A 114 -4.57 20.85 6.07
CA PHE A 114 -5.95 20.94 6.57
C PHE A 114 -6.70 22.15 6.00
N LYS A 115 -6.00 23.26 5.73
CA LYS A 115 -6.62 24.47 5.15
C LYS A 115 -6.98 24.28 3.68
N ASP A 116 -6.20 23.50 2.94
CA ASP A 116 -6.38 23.25 1.51
C ASP A 116 -7.54 22.30 1.22
N LEU A 117 -7.82 21.41 2.17
CA LEU A 117 -8.84 20.39 2.06
C LEU A 117 -10.26 20.98 1.96
N LYS A 118 -10.55 22.16 2.53
CA LYS A 118 -11.88 22.80 2.56
C LYS A 118 -13.00 21.86 3.05
N TRP A 119 -12.71 21.02 4.06
CA TRP A 119 -13.70 20.03 4.52
C TRP A 119 -14.88 20.73 5.23
N PRO A 120 -16.11 20.25 5.02
CA PRO A 120 -17.26 20.71 5.79
C PRO A 120 -17.00 20.43 7.27
N ARG A 121 -17.41 21.37 8.12
CA ARG A 121 -17.22 21.28 9.57
C ARG A 121 -18.10 20.11 10.06
N GLU A 122 -17.47 19.00 10.46
CA GLU A 122 -18.19 17.86 11.05
C GLU A 122 -18.83 18.29 12.38
N PRO A 123 -19.96 17.69 12.79
CA PRO A 123 -20.47 17.86 14.13
C PRO A 123 -19.49 17.19 15.08
N SER A 124 -18.86 17.99 15.94
CA SER A 124 -18.13 17.48 17.09
C SER A 124 -19.11 16.77 18.03
N ASP A 125 -18.73 15.57 18.48
CA ASP A 125 -19.35 14.86 19.61
C ASP A 125 -19.49 15.75 20.85
#